data_AF-A0A535BS96-F1
#
_entry.id   AF-A0A535BS96-F1
#
_cell.length_a   1.000
_cell.length_b   1.000
_cell.length_c   1.000
_cell.angle_alpha   90.00
_cell.angle_beta   90.00
_cell.angle_gamma   90.00
#
_symmetry.space_group_name_H-M   'P 1'
#
loop_
_entity.id
_entity.type
_entity.pdbx_description
1 polymer ?
#
loop_
_entity_poly.entity_id
_entity_poly.type
_entity_poly.pdbx_seq_one_letter_code
_entity_poly.pdbx_strand_id
1 'polypeptide(L)'
;MNEQMRIRLTILLLTILVLVGLSGGYVVGGTQSYSRYQHSSFANQEHCGDQPPVHVCVRAPSAIFSAYYPAYVAGQSSLFTIEYSSSSPITLVVSMSIVGLSQVQVQTINATTTLQSANILPPLIPQNFRKLTFEDHTSLRVQVTDNSKHLYYLNEIPLVLHSRW
;
A
#
# COMPACT_ATOMS: atom_id res chain seq x y z
N MET A 1 1.87 13.33 -55.52
CA MET A 1 2.01 13.92 -54.17
C MET A 1 3.00 15.07 -54.28
N ASN A 2 2.60 16.30 -53.92
CA ASN A 2 3.43 17.48 -54.10
C ASN A 2 4.66 17.42 -53.16
N GLU A 3 5.84 17.84 -53.61
CA GLU A 3 7.11 17.69 -52.87
C GLU A 3 7.04 18.34 -51.49
N GLN A 4 6.40 19.51 -51.42
CA GLN A 4 6.14 20.25 -50.19
C GLN A 4 5.21 19.48 -49.21
N MET A 5 4.28 18.68 -49.73
CA MET A 5 3.36 17.84 -48.94
C MET A 5 4.10 16.63 -48.35
N ARG A 6 5.06 16.07 -49.11
CA ARG A 6 5.90 14.94 -48.68
C ARG A 6 6.81 15.36 -47.52
N ILE A 7 7.46 16.52 -47.61
CA ILE A 7 8.32 17.06 -46.54
C ILE A 7 7.53 17.27 -45.24
N ARG A 8 6.33 17.89 -45.32
CA ARG A 8 5.48 18.11 -44.13
C ARG A 8 5.06 16.79 -43.47
N LEU A 9 4.72 15.78 -44.27
CA LEU A 9 4.35 14.46 -43.77
C LEU A 9 5.54 13.77 -43.08
N THR A 10 6.75 13.87 -43.66
CA THR A 10 7.96 13.30 -43.07
C THR A 10 8.30 13.96 -41.72
N ILE A 11 8.18 15.29 -41.63
CA ILE A 11 8.39 16.03 -40.38
C ILE A 11 7.38 15.60 -39.31
N LEU A 12 6.10 15.48 -39.68
CA LEU A 12 5.03 15.06 -38.77
C LEU A 12 5.27 13.65 -38.20
N LEU A 13 5.68 12.70 -39.07
CA LEU A 13 5.97 11.35 -38.64
C LEU A 13 7.18 11.29 -37.69
N LEU A 14 8.23 12.07 -37.98
CA LEU A 14 9.40 12.20 -37.11
C LEU A 14 9.04 12.78 -35.74
N THR A 15 8.23 13.85 -35.68
CA THR A 15 7.79 14.43 -34.41
C THR A 15 6.93 13.46 -33.60
N ILE A 16 6.01 12.73 -34.25
CA ILE A 16 5.22 11.70 -33.56
C ILE A 16 6.12 10.62 -32.99
N LEU A 17 7.12 10.15 -33.75
CA LEU A 17 8.01 9.07 -33.32
C LEU A 17 8.88 9.51 -32.12
N VAL A 18 9.34 10.76 -32.11
CA VAL A 18 10.05 11.36 -30.96
C VAL A 18 9.12 11.50 -29.75
N LEU A 19 7.90 12.02 -29.93
CA LEU A 19 6.90 12.17 -28.85
C LEU A 19 6.54 10.82 -28.23
N VAL A 20 6.33 9.78 -29.06
CA VAL A 20 6.06 8.42 -28.59
C VAL A 20 7.27 7.88 -27.82
N GLY A 21 8.48 8.03 -28.34
CA GLY A 21 9.71 7.61 -27.65
C GLY A 21 9.90 8.29 -26.29
N LEU A 22 9.69 9.61 -26.22
CA LEU A 22 9.78 10.38 -24.97
C LEU A 22 8.67 9.98 -23.98
N SER A 23 7.44 9.80 -24.45
CA SER A 23 6.32 9.37 -23.59
C SER A 23 6.52 7.95 -23.06
N GLY A 24 6.98 7.02 -23.89
CA GLY A 24 7.32 5.66 -23.50
C GLY A 24 8.45 5.63 -22.47
N GLY A 25 9.52 6.40 -22.72
CA GLY A 25 10.62 6.55 -21.77
C GLY A 25 10.19 7.15 -20.44
N TYR A 26 9.30 8.15 -20.46
CA TYR A 26 8.75 8.75 -19.24
C TYR A 26 7.92 7.75 -18.42
N VAL A 27 7.03 7.00 -19.07
CA VAL A 27 6.18 6.01 -18.39
C VAL A 27 6.99 4.82 -17.89
N VAL A 28 7.88 4.26 -18.70
CA VAL A 28 8.72 3.11 -18.32
C VAL A 28 9.75 3.51 -17.26
N GLY A 29 10.39 4.67 -17.40
CA GLY A 29 11.33 5.19 -16.41
C GLY A 29 10.63 5.52 -15.08
N GLY A 30 9.44 6.11 -15.13
CA GLY A 30 8.62 6.37 -13.95
C GLY A 30 8.18 5.09 -13.24
N THR A 31 7.71 4.08 -13.99
CA THR A 31 7.32 2.79 -13.39
C THR A 31 8.51 1.99 -12.85
N GLN A 32 9.68 2.07 -13.48
CA GLN A 32 10.89 1.38 -13.00
C GLN A 32 11.49 2.04 -11.76
N SER A 33 11.51 3.37 -11.71
CA SER A 33 11.94 4.11 -10.51
C SER A 33 10.95 3.90 -9.35
N TYR A 34 9.65 3.88 -9.65
CA TYR A 34 8.61 3.53 -8.68
C TYR A 34 8.74 2.10 -8.16
N SER A 35 8.94 1.10 -9.02
CA SER A 35 9.09 -0.29 -8.58
C SER A 35 10.37 -0.50 -7.77
N ARG A 36 11.47 0.20 -8.09
CA ARG A 36 12.70 0.20 -7.29
C ARG A 36 12.50 0.89 -5.94
N TYR A 37 11.84 2.05 -5.90
CA TYR A 37 11.52 2.75 -4.65
C TYR A 37 10.67 1.85 -3.76
N GLN A 38 9.62 1.27 -4.34
CA GLN A 38 8.80 0.25 -3.69
C GLN A 38 9.69 -0.86 -3.13
N HIS A 39 10.52 -1.53 -3.93
CA HIS A 39 11.36 -2.62 -3.45
C HIS A 39 12.35 -2.23 -2.33
N SER A 40 12.83 -0.99 -2.32
CA SER A 40 13.78 -0.47 -1.31
C SER A 40 13.11 0.07 -0.03
N SER A 41 11.91 0.65 -0.16
CA SER A 41 11.13 1.19 0.96
C SER A 41 10.25 0.11 1.62
N PHE A 42 9.90 -0.94 0.85
CA PHE A 42 9.37 -2.23 1.30
C PHE A 42 10.47 -3.21 1.73
N ALA A 43 11.60 -2.75 2.27
CA ALA A 43 12.39 -3.64 3.13
C ALA A 43 11.47 -4.01 4.31
N ASN A 44 10.68 -5.07 4.13
CA ASN A 44 9.50 -5.45 4.89
C ASN A 44 9.80 -5.32 6.38
N GLN A 45 9.35 -4.22 6.98
CA GLN A 45 9.45 -4.09 8.43
C GLN A 45 8.36 -4.97 9.00
N GLU A 46 8.80 -6.11 9.49
CA GLU A 46 7.97 -7.08 10.16
C GLU A 46 7.90 -6.71 11.63
N HIS A 47 6.68 -6.49 12.11
CA HIS A 47 6.40 -6.11 13.48
C HIS A 47 5.62 -7.24 14.13
N CYS A 48 6.34 -8.13 14.82
CA CYS A 48 5.77 -9.26 15.54
C CYS A 48 5.43 -8.92 16.99
N GLY A 49 4.40 -9.58 17.50
CA GLY A 49 4.00 -9.53 18.89
C GLY A 49 3.41 -10.87 19.27
N ASP A 50 4.00 -11.48 20.30
CA ASP A 50 3.65 -12.81 20.76
C ASP A 50 2.90 -12.68 22.07
N GLN A 51 1.59 -12.92 22.04
CA GLN A 51 0.79 -13.06 23.23
C GLN A 51 0.06 -14.40 23.20
N PRO A 52 0.55 -15.41 23.94
CA PRO A 52 -0.07 -16.73 23.97
C PRO A 52 -1.58 -16.65 24.21
N PRO A 53 -2.41 -17.43 23.49
CA PRO A 53 -2.05 -18.47 22.52
C PRO A 53 -1.79 -17.98 21.08
N VAL A 54 -1.82 -16.68 20.82
CA VAL A 54 -1.83 -16.08 19.48
C VAL A 54 -0.45 -15.52 19.11
N HIS A 55 -0.04 -15.79 17.88
CA HIS A 55 1.14 -15.19 17.25
C HIS A 55 0.67 -14.25 16.13
N VAL A 56 1.15 -13.02 16.12
CA VAL A 56 0.81 -12.01 15.12
C VAL A 56 2.07 -11.31 14.64
N CYS A 57 2.28 -11.26 13.32
CA CYS A 57 3.29 -10.43 12.69
C CYS A 57 2.62 -9.54 11.63
N VAL A 58 2.94 -8.26 11.65
CA VAL A 58 2.44 -7.31 10.65
C VAL A 58 3.58 -6.89 9.75
N ARG A 59 3.42 -7.06 8.44
CA ARG A 59 4.33 -6.52 7.44
C ARG A 59 3.71 -5.25 6.86
N ALA A 60 4.42 -4.15 7.05
CA ALA A 60 4.04 -2.86 6.52
C ALA A 60 5.26 -2.12 5.94
N PRO A 61 5.10 -1.32 4.88
CA PRO A 61 6.10 -0.35 4.47
C PRO A 61 6.37 0.69 5.55
N SER A 62 7.60 1.21 5.55
CA SER A 62 7.95 2.42 6.29
C SER A 62 7.35 3.69 5.68
N ALA A 63 7.10 3.69 4.36
CA ALA A 63 6.52 4.82 3.65
C ALA A 63 5.60 4.40 2.49
N ILE A 64 4.53 5.16 2.25
CA ILE A 64 3.64 4.95 1.10
C ILE A 64 3.35 6.28 0.41
N PHE A 65 3.06 6.20 -0.88
CA PHE A 65 2.61 7.34 -1.65
C PHE A 65 1.11 7.47 -1.58
N SER A 66 0.66 8.60 -1.04
CA SER A 66 -0.75 8.89 -0.92
C SER A 66 -1.43 8.86 -2.30
N ALA A 67 -0.83 9.50 -3.33
CA ALA A 67 -1.37 9.56 -4.69
C ALA A 67 -1.70 8.20 -5.34
N TYR A 68 -1.01 7.13 -4.95
CA TYR A 68 -1.22 5.78 -5.46
C TYR A 68 -2.20 4.94 -4.62
N TYR A 69 -2.68 5.48 -3.49
CA TYR A 69 -3.60 4.76 -2.62
C TYR A 69 -4.89 4.30 -3.31
N PRO A 70 -5.54 5.11 -4.19
CA PRO A 70 -6.67 4.62 -4.97
C PRO A 70 -6.32 3.40 -5.84
N ALA A 71 -5.10 3.35 -6.37
CA ALA A 71 -4.62 2.21 -7.15
C ALA A 71 -4.38 0.98 -6.27
N TYR A 72 -3.85 1.15 -5.05
CA TYR A 72 -3.71 0.03 -4.10
C TYR A 72 -5.07 -0.58 -3.75
N VAL A 73 -6.09 0.27 -3.54
CA VAL A 73 -7.47 -0.17 -3.25
C VAL A 73 -8.09 -0.88 -4.46
N ALA A 74 -7.99 -0.30 -5.65
CA ALA A 74 -8.56 -0.88 -6.86
C ALA A 74 -7.87 -2.19 -7.27
N GLY A 75 -6.55 -2.27 -7.10
CA GLY A 75 -5.73 -3.43 -7.45
C GLY A 75 -5.55 -4.46 -6.34
N GLN A 76 -6.19 -4.27 -5.17
CA GLN A 76 -6.00 -5.11 -3.98
C GLN A 76 -4.52 -5.37 -3.66
N SER A 77 -3.67 -4.35 -3.82
CA SER A 77 -2.24 -4.50 -3.55
C SER A 77 -2.01 -4.86 -2.09
N SER A 78 -1.13 -5.82 -1.83
CA SER A 78 -0.76 -6.30 -0.49
C SER A 78 0.14 -5.29 0.24
N LEU A 79 -0.38 -4.09 0.49
CA LEU A 79 0.36 -3.00 1.13
C LEU A 79 0.60 -3.31 2.61
N PHE A 80 -0.41 -3.87 3.29
CA PHE A 80 -0.31 -4.32 4.66
C PHE A 80 -0.77 -5.78 4.73
N THR A 81 0.12 -6.63 5.23
CA THR A 81 -0.14 -8.06 5.39
C THR A 81 -0.02 -8.39 6.86
N ILE A 82 -1.00 -9.08 7.40
CA ILE A 82 -0.95 -9.67 8.73
C ILE A 82 -0.74 -11.17 8.59
N GLU A 83 0.31 -11.68 9.22
CA GLU A 83 0.54 -13.11 9.42
C GLU A 83 0.10 -13.46 10.84
N TYR A 84 -0.64 -14.56 10.97
CA TYR A 84 -1.24 -14.95 12.23
C TYR A 84 -1.34 -16.46 12.39
N SER A 85 -1.24 -16.92 13.64
CA SER A 85 -1.54 -18.29 14.04
C SER A 85 -1.96 -18.34 15.51
N SER A 86 -2.49 -19.48 15.95
CA SER A 86 -2.89 -19.71 17.33
C SER A 86 -2.67 -21.16 17.72
N SER A 87 -2.27 -21.42 18.96
CA SER A 87 -2.10 -22.79 19.47
C SER A 87 -3.42 -23.59 19.52
N SER A 88 -4.57 -22.92 19.44
CA SER A 88 -5.90 -23.54 19.34
C SER A 88 -6.82 -22.73 18.40
N PRO A 89 -7.79 -23.36 17.71
CA PRO A 89 -8.74 -22.64 16.86
C PRO A 89 -9.43 -21.50 17.60
N ILE A 90 -9.25 -20.27 17.13
CA ILE A 90 -9.84 -19.07 17.71
C ILE A 90 -10.22 -18.08 16.61
N THR A 91 -11.37 -17.43 16.77
CA THR A 91 -11.78 -16.34 15.90
C THR A 91 -11.19 -15.03 16.41
N LEU A 92 -10.37 -14.40 15.57
CA LEU A 92 -9.77 -13.10 15.83
C LEU A 92 -10.46 -12.03 15.01
N VAL A 93 -10.52 -10.84 15.58
CA VAL A 93 -11.02 -9.60 14.99
C VAL A 93 -9.82 -8.68 14.85
N VAL A 94 -9.38 -8.49 13.61
CA VAL A 94 -8.27 -7.60 13.26
C VAL A 94 -8.84 -6.26 12.88
N SER A 95 -8.38 -5.20 13.54
CA SER A 95 -8.73 -3.82 13.25
C SER A 95 -7.48 -3.08 12.80
N MET A 96 -7.55 -2.41 11.64
CA MET A 96 -6.42 -1.71 11.06
C MET A 96 -6.83 -0.31 10.58
N SER A 97 -6.00 0.69 10.85
CA SER A 97 -6.21 2.05 10.37
C SER A 97 -4.91 2.83 10.27
N ILE A 98 -4.81 3.72 9.28
CA ILE A 98 -3.81 4.78 9.24
C ILE A 98 -4.35 5.94 10.09
N VAL A 99 -3.65 6.26 11.17
CA VAL A 99 -4.09 7.24 12.16
C VAL A 99 -4.37 8.60 11.50
N GLY A 100 -5.57 9.13 11.73
CA GLY A 100 -6.01 10.42 11.20
C GLY A 100 -6.41 10.44 9.72
N LEU A 101 -6.22 9.35 8.97
CA LEU A 101 -6.34 9.37 7.51
C LEU A 101 -7.22 8.29 6.90
N SER A 102 -7.34 7.13 7.55
CA SER A 102 -8.26 6.09 7.13
C SER A 102 -9.37 5.89 8.14
N GLN A 103 -10.46 5.28 7.69
CA GLN A 103 -11.40 4.63 8.60
C GLN A 103 -10.77 3.36 9.16
N VAL A 104 -11.31 2.86 10.26
CA VAL A 104 -10.91 1.57 10.81
C VAL A 104 -11.52 0.48 9.95
N GLN A 105 -10.67 -0.34 9.33
CA GLN A 105 -11.08 -1.56 8.65
C GLN A 105 -11.02 -2.71 9.63
N VAL A 106 -12.13 -3.42 9.76
CA VAL A 106 -12.24 -4.60 10.61
C VAL A 106 -12.36 -5.83 9.72
N GLN A 107 -11.60 -6.88 10.04
CA GLN A 107 -11.70 -8.18 9.40
C GLN A 107 -11.68 -9.28 10.45
N THR A 108 -12.66 -10.17 10.37
CA THR A 108 -12.71 -11.38 11.18
C THR A 108 -11.96 -12.51 10.47
N ILE A 109 -11.05 -13.16 11.18
CA ILE A 109 -10.22 -14.26 10.69
C ILE A 109 -10.28 -15.42 11.68
N ASN A 110 -10.08 -16.64 11.19
CA ASN A 110 -10.04 -17.83 12.03
C ASN A 110 -8.61 -18.33 12.13
N ALA A 111 -7.96 -18.09 13.26
CA ALA A 111 -6.60 -18.53 13.50
C ALA A 111 -6.58 -20.01 13.94
N THR A 112 -5.65 -20.77 13.37
CA THR A 112 -5.39 -22.17 13.70
C THR A 112 -3.91 -22.35 14.01
N THR A 113 -3.49 -23.58 14.26
CA THR A 113 -2.08 -23.93 14.52
C THR A 113 -1.16 -23.69 13.32
N THR A 114 -1.72 -23.56 12.11
CA THR A 114 -0.96 -23.23 10.90
C THR A 114 -0.82 -21.73 10.74
N LEU A 115 0.37 -21.26 10.34
CA LEU A 115 0.57 -19.87 9.96
C LEU A 115 -0.27 -19.53 8.73
N GLN A 116 -1.05 -18.45 8.84
CA GLN A 116 -1.91 -17.93 7.78
C GLN A 116 -1.62 -16.45 7.58
N SER A 117 -2.09 -15.89 6.47
CA SER A 117 -1.95 -14.47 6.18
C SER A 117 -3.22 -13.86 5.61
N ALA A 118 -3.43 -12.59 5.89
CA ALA A 118 -4.50 -11.78 5.32
C ALA A 118 -3.96 -10.42 4.89
N ASN A 119 -4.49 -9.90 3.80
CA ASN A 119 -4.22 -8.54 3.35
C ASN A 119 -5.35 -7.63 3.80
N ILE A 120 -5.01 -6.57 4.51
CA ILE A 120 -5.98 -5.61 5.04
C ILE A 120 -5.59 -4.23 4.54
N LEU A 121 -6.48 -3.60 3.79
CA LEU A 121 -6.26 -2.24 3.31
C LEU A 121 -7.35 -1.32 3.85
N PRO A 122 -7.03 -0.43 4.79
CA PRO A 122 -8.05 0.41 5.38
C PRO A 122 -8.52 1.50 4.40
N PRO A 123 -9.83 1.77 4.28
CA PRO A 123 -10.34 2.75 3.34
C PRO A 123 -10.01 4.17 3.82
N LEU A 124 -9.48 5.00 2.92
CA LEU A 124 -9.14 6.39 3.25
C LEU A 124 -10.36 7.24 3.51
N ILE A 125 -10.20 8.25 4.37
CA ILE A 125 -11.14 9.35 4.54
C ILE A 125 -10.81 10.39 3.45
N PRO A 126 -11.66 10.56 2.41
CA PRO A 126 -11.31 11.37 1.25
C PRO A 126 -10.98 12.83 1.58
N GLN A 127 -11.60 13.37 2.63
CA GLN A 127 -11.42 14.76 3.08
C GLN A 127 -10.03 15.02 3.68
N ASN A 128 -9.47 14.04 4.38
CA ASN A 128 -8.17 14.19 5.03
C ASN A 128 -7.05 13.93 4.01
N PHE A 129 -7.28 12.99 3.10
CA PHE A 129 -6.38 12.72 1.98
C PHE A 129 -6.21 13.92 1.05
N ARG A 130 -7.28 14.66 0.72
CA ARG A 130 -7.19 15.86 -0.14
C ARG A 130 -6.35 16.99 0.45
N LYS A 131 -6.08 16.96 1.76
CA LYS A 131 -5.28 17.98 2.47
C LYS A 131 -3.79 17.63 2.54
N LEU A 132 -3.40 16.40 2.21
CA LEU A 132 -1.99 16.00 2.11
C LEU A 132 -1.33 16.77 0.97
N THR A 133 -0.63 17.83 1.34
CA THR A 133 0.18 18.67 0.44
C THR A 133 1.67 18.51 0.71
N PHE A 134 2.03 17.98 1.87
CA PHE A 134 3.41 17.70 2.31
C PHE A 134 3.52 16.27 2.85
N GLU A 135 4.74 15.84 3.14
CA GLU A 135 4.99 14.57 3.83
C GLU A 135 4.37 14.59 5.22
N ASP A 136 3.64 13.54 5.56
CA ASP A 136 3.02 13.37 6.87
C ASP A 136 3.58 12.15 7.59
N HIS A 137 3.96 12.32 8.85
CA HIS A 137 4.46 11.24 9.69
C HIS A 137 3.31 10.76 10.56
N THR A 138 2.79 9.58 10.25
CA THR A 138 1.67 8.96 10.95
C THR A 138 2.05 7.55 11.40
N SER A 139 1.06 6.76 11.78
CA SER A 139 1.23 5.35 12.10
C SER A 139 0.10 4.49 11.53
N LEU A 140 0.45 3.26 11.18
CA LEU A 140 -0.50 2.18 10.99
C LEU A 140 -0.82 1.59 12.36
N ARG A 141 -2.01 1.88 12.87
CA ARG A 141 -2.53 1.24 14.08
C ARG A 141 -3.13 -0.12 13.71
N VAL A 142 -2.64 -1.16 14.36
CA VAL A 142 -3.14 -2.53 14.21
C VAL A 142 -3.52 -3.06 15.58
N GLN A 143 -4.73 -3.61 15.68
CA GLN A 143 -5.25 -4.20 16.89
C GLN A 143 -5.84 -5.57 16.56
N VAL A 144 -5.52 -6.59 17.36
CA VAL A 144 -6.09 -7.93 17.23
C VAL A 144 -6.73 -8.33 18.54
N THR A 145 -8.02 -8.60 18.50
CA THR A 145 -8.78 -9.12 19.64
C THR A 145 -9.50 -10.41 19.30
N ASP A 146 -10.05 -11.13 20.27
CA ASP A 146 -11.10 -12.12 20.00
C ASP A 146 -12.50 -11.48 20.05
N ASN A 147 -13.52 -12.32 19.86
CA ASN A 147 -14.93 -11.93 19.98
C ASN A 147 -15.32 -11.46 21.40
N SER A 148 -14.55 -11.84 22.43
CA SER A 148 -14.72 -11.40 23.82
C SER A 148 -13.99 -10.09 24.10
N LYS A 149 -13.37 -9.49 23.08
CA LYS A 149 -12.53 -8.27 23.15
C LYS A 149 -11.24 -8.46 23.97
N HIS A 150 -10.79 -9.69 24.18
CA HIS A 150 -9.46 -9.92 24.75
C HIS A 150 -8.41 -9.46 23.74
N LEU A 151 -7.43 -8.68 24.19
CA LEU A 151 -6.39 -8.10 23.34
C LEU A 151 -5.19 -9.04 23.24
N TYR A 152 -4.80 -9.40 22.01
CA TYR A 152 -3.61 -10.23 21.72
C TYR A 152 -2.49 -9.45 21.04
N TYR A 153 -2.82 -8.38 20.33
CA TYR A 153 -1.83 -7.54 19.66
C TYR A 153 -2.34 -6.10 19.57
N LEU A 154 -1.48 -5.15 19.90
CA LEU A 154 -1.69 -3.73 19.65
C LEU A 154 -0.36 -3.11 19.28
N ASN A 155 -0.28 -2.50 18.10
CA ASN A 155 0.91 -1.78 17.69
C ASN A 155 0.55 -0.55 16.85
N GLU A 156 1.40 0.45 16.92
CA GLU A 156 1.37 1.65 16.08
C GLU A 156 2.66 1.72 15.29
N ILE A 157 2.62 1.16 14.08
CA ILE A 157 3.79 1.03 13.23
C ILE A 157 4.03 2.38 12.54
N PRO A 158 5.22 3.00 12.69
CA PRO A 158 5.51 4.28 12.04
C PRO A 158 5.33 4.19 10.52
N LEU A 159 4.64 5.17 9.94
CA LEU A 159 4.34 5.22 8.52
C LEU A 159 4.48 6.65 8.00
N VAL A 160 5.33 6.83 6.99
CA VAL A 160 5.47 8.10 6.28
C VAL A 160 4.56 8.12 5.06
N LEU A 161 3.84 9.22 4.88
CA LEU A 161 2.95 9.45 3.76
C LEU A 161 3.46 10.56 2.88
N HIS A 162 3.89 10.20 1.68
CA HIS A 162 4.29 11.19 0.69
C HIS A 162 3.05 11.72 -0.05
N SER A 163 2.87 13.05 -0.06
CA SER A 163 1.74 13.71 -0.73
C SER A 163 1.78 13.47 -2.24
N ARG A 164 2.95 13.67 -2.87
CA ARG A 164 3.29 13.38 -4.27
C ARG A 164 4.80 13.19 -4.39
N TRP A 165 5.24 12.34 -5.33
CA TRP A 165 6.54 12.51 -5.98
C TRP A 165 6.29 13.25 -7.30
#